data_AF-A0A8C0KUV0-F1
#
_entry.id   AF-A0A8C0KUV0-F1
#
_cell.length_a   1.000
_cell.length_b   1.000
_cell.length_c   1.000
_cell.angle_alpha   90.00
_cell.angle_beta   90.00
_cell.angle_gamma   90.00
#
_symmetry.space_group_name_H-M   'P 1'
#
loop_
_entity.id
_entity.type
_entity.pdbx_description
1 polymer ?
#
loop_
_entity_poly.entity_id
_entity_poly.type
_entity_poly.pdbx_seq_one_letter_code
_entity_poly.pdbx_strand_id
1 'polypeptide(L)'
;MGDAAGGGGARRRHGDPRASPALGPLGRLPSSGASLARVCPRPCAMPAVSAAAFTWEVQANSRSYNSQFKKKSFLCWQKKKHQSNVICTAKYNVFSFLPLNLYEQFHRTSNLYFLFIIVLQGFPEISTLPWFTLFAPLLCLLIIRAARDLVDDIGRHRSDRIVNNRPCQILVGKSFLWKKWANLRAGDLVCLHRDSVVPADLLLLASTEPSSLCYVETADIDGETNLKFRQAPPITHHELTSPRKMASFQGKVVCEEPNSRLHHFVGCLEWKGRKHPLDSGNLLLRGCKVRNTDTCYGMVIYAGFDTKIMKNCGKVHLKRTKIDRLMNRLVVLIFLSLVLISMGLSFGFWFKVSEFKAKHHYVSSSYMHSVASETFVIFWGFLILLSVMVPMAMFIMVEFIYLGNSIFINWDVQMYYEPQDKPAKARSTSLNDQLGQVEYVFSDKTGTLTQNIMTFKKCCIGGVIYGGDPRQPPHSLPQPDLPELPAWSRVPSRAAEPGCAPLGRRVSASGALGVGLRGAGCRPPRATGCPP
;
A
#
# COMPACT_ATOMS: atom_id res chain seq x y z
N MET A 1 10.58 27.11 33.64
CA MET A 1 10.20 28.51 33.87
C MET A 1 9.37 28.97 32.68
N GLY A 2 8.11 29.39 32.85
CA GLY A 2 7.18 29.85 31.79
C GLY A 2 6.71 28.73 30.84
N ASP A 3 5.44 28.36 30.67
CA ASP A 3 4.13 29.05 30.66
C ASP A 3 4.03 30.18 29.60
N ALA A 4 2.96 30.30 28.79
CA ALA A 4 1.59 29.75 28.90
C ALA A 4 0.98 29.38 27.51
N ALA A 5 0.10 28.36 27.43
CA ALA A 5 -1.38 28.43 27.22
C ALA A 5 -1.89 28.94 25.85
N GLY A 6 -2.96 28.41 25.24
CA GLY A 6 -3.86 27.27 25.56
C GLY A 6 -4.56 26.80 24.27
N GLY A 7 -5.64 26.01 24.25
CA GLY A 7 -6.44 25.35 25.29
C GLY A 7 -7.65 24.65 24.63
N GLY A 8 -8.22 23.60 25.25
CA GLY A 8 -9.40 22.91 24.68
C GLY A 8 -9.51 21.43 25.04
N GLY A 9 -9.73 21.09 26.32
CA GLY A 9 -9.90 19.71 26.78
C GLY A 9 -11.24 19.48 27.47
N ALA A 10 -11.97 18.42 27.08
CA ALA A 10 -13.20 18.00 27.73
C ALA A 10 -12.95 16.89 28.77
N ARG A 11 -13.28 17.19 30.03
CA ARG A 11 -13.47 16.24 31.16
C ARG A 11 -14.76 15.42 30.93
N ARG A 12 -15.10 14.29 31.57
CA ARG A 12 -14.62 13.38 32.66
C ARG A 12 -15.54 12.10 32.51
N ARG A 13 -15.47 10.95 33.20
CA ARG A 13 -15.05 10.55 34.56
C ARG A 13 -14.53 9.09 34.55
N HIS A 14 -13.51 8.79 35.36
CA HIS A 14 -13.29 7.46 35.93
C HIS A 14 -13.89 7.43 37.35
N GLY A 15 -14.25 6.24 37.86
CA GLY A 15 -14.60 6.01 39.25
C GLY A 15 -13.80 4.83 39.81
N ASP A 16 -13.28 4.99 41.03
CA ASP A 16 -12.45 4.00 41.75
C ASP A 16 -13.27 3.16 42.75
N PRO A 17 -12.77 2.00 43.20
CA PRO A 17 -13.51 1.05 44.02
C PRO A 17 -13.22 1.16 45.54
N ARG A 18 -14.15 0.65 46.37
CA ARG A 18 -13.89 0.08 47.72
C ARG A 18 -15.19 -0.45 48.38
N ALA A 19 -15.23 -1.75 48.71
CA ALA A 19 -15.80 -2.31 49.97
C ALA A 19 -15.85 -3.85 49.95
N SER A 20 -15.39 -4.48 51.03
CA SER A 20 -15.63 -5.87 51.47
C SER A 20 -15.75 -5.83 53.02
N PRO A 21 -16.41 -6.79 53.70
CA PRO A 21 -15.97 -8.18 53.90
C PRO A 21 -17.10 -9.19 53.51
N ALA A 22 -17.30 -10.43 54.00
CA ALA A 22 -16.74 -11.22 55.11
C ALA A 22 -16.77 -12.75 54.84
N LEU A 23 -16.79 -13.59 55.89
CA LEU A 23 -16.56 -15.05 55.86
C LEU A 23 -17.79 -15.90 56.25
N GLY A 24 -17.96 -17.04 55.56
CA GLY A 24 -18.30 -18.38 56.10
C GLY A 24 -19.72 -18.66 56.68
N PRO A 25 -20.08 -19.93 56.98
CA PRO A 25 -19.27 -21.17 56.95
C PRO A 25 -19.86 -22.34 56.11
N LEU A 26 -19.25 -23.54 56.24
CA LEU A 26 -19.55 -24.81 55.53
C LEU A 26 -20.94 -25.41 55.82
N GLY A 27 -21.45 -26.25 54.89
CA GLY A 27 -22.33 -27.37 55.28
C GLY A 27 -23.08 -28.15 54.17
N ARG A 28 -22.75 -29.46 54.06
CA ARG A 28 -23.59 -30.60 53.61
C ARG A 28 -23.87 -30.83 52.10
N LEU A 29 -23.44 -32.01 51.62
CA LEU A 29 -24.17 -32.80 50.61
C LEU A 29 -25.49 -33.32 51.21
N PRO A 30 -26.48 -33.65 50.35
CA PRO A 30 -26.90 -35.06 50.32
C PRO A 30 -26.96 -35.66 48.90
N SER A 31 -27.18 -36.97 48.86
CA SER A 31 -27.06 -37.85 47.70
C SER A 31 -28.41 -38.34 47.12
N SER A 32 -28.32 -38.98 45.95
CA SER A 32 -29.30 -39.90 45.33
C SER A 32 -30.54 -39.33 44.64
N GLY A 33 -31.07 -40.07 43.65
CA GLY A 33 -32.41 -39.84 43.08
C GLY A 33 -32.47 -39.72 41.54
N ALA A 34 -32.69 -40.84 40.87
CA ALA A 34 -32.78 -41.01 39.41
C ALA A 34 -33.72 -40.04 38.62
N SER A 35 -33.35 -39.74 37.37
CA SER A 35 -34.27 -39.76 36.20
C SER A 35 -33.53 -39.52 34.87
N LEU A 36 -33.64 -40.48 33.93
CA LEU A 36 -33.18 -40.33 32.54
C LEU A 36 -34.26 -39.62 31.71
N ALA A 37 -34.18 -38.29 31.58
CA ALA A 37 -35.05 -37.51 30.70
C ALA A 37 -34.28 -36.94 29.51
N ARG A 38 -34.77 -37.21 28.29
CA ARG A 38 -34.22 -36.68 27.03
C ARG A 38 -34.23 -35.15 27.03
N VAL A 39 -33.05 -34.53 27.05
CA VAL A 39 -32.91 -33.10 26.75
C VAL A 39 -32.88 -32.92 25.23
N CYS A 40 -34.02 -32.58 24.64
CA CYS A 40 -34.07 -32.04 23.28
C CYS A 40 -33.33 -30.69 23.24
N PRO A 41 -32.45 -30.41 22.26
CA PRO A 41 -31.83 -29.10 22.13
C PRO A 41 -32.89 -28.05 21.82
N ARG A 42 -33.10 -27.09 22.74
CA ARG A 42 -33.85 -25.87 22.42
C ARG A 42 -33.08 -25.07 21.36
N PRO A 43 -33.76 -24.40 20.41
CA PRO A 43 -33.07 -23.56 19.43
C PRO A 43 -32.31 -22.43 20.13
N CYS A 44 -31.03 -22.25 19.79
CA CYS A 44 -30.20 -21.20 20.37
C CYS A 44 -30.82 -19.82 20.15
N ALA A 45 -31.24 -19.17 21.23
CA ALA A 45 -31.62 -17.77 21.20
C ALA A 45 -30.37 -16.92 20.89
N MET A 46 -30.40 -16.19 19.77
CA MET A 46 -29.35 -15.24 19.43
C MET A 46 -29.26 -14.15 20.52
N PRO A 47 -28.07 -13.76 21.01
CA PRO A 47 -27.95 -12.59 21.87
C PRO A 47 -28.41 -11.35 21.08
N ALA A 48 -29.17 -10.48 21.74
CA ALA A 48 -29.83 -9.33 21.12
C ALA A 48 -28.85 -8.20 20.77
N VAL A 49 -27.99 -8.42 19.78
CA VAL A 49 -27.21 -7.37 19.12
C VAL A 49 -28.20 -6.50 18.32
N SER A 50 -28.16 -5.18 18.53
CA SER A 50 -29.21 -4.27 18.03
C SER A 50 -29.46 -4.41 16.52
N ALA A 51 -30.73 -4.45 16.13
CA ALA A 51 -31.16 -4.60 14.73
C ALA A 51 -30.63 -3.53 13.76
N ALA A 52 -30.08 -2.41 14.27
CA ALA A 52 -29.45 -1.35 13.50
C ALA A 52 -28.12 -1.76 12.81
N ALA A 53 -27.47 -2.86 13.22
CA ALA A 53 -26.16 -3.25 12.70
C ALA A 53 -26.21 -4.00 11.35
N PHE A 54 -27.34 -4.63 11.02
CA PHE A 54 -27.46 -5.60 9.92
C PHE A 54 -28.15 -5.02 8.68
N THR A 55 -27.59 -3.93 8.13
CA THR A 55 -28.20 -3.22 7.00
C THR A 55 -27.77 -3.76 5.63
N TRP A 56 -26.74 -4.61 5.53
CA TRP A 56 -26.20 -5.07 4.24
C TRP A 56 -26.90 -6.35 3.79
N GLU A 57 -27.66 -6.27 2.70
CA GLU A 57 -28.38 -7.41 2.12
C GLU A 57 -27.85 -7.76 0.73
N VAL A 58 -27.62 -9.06 0.51
CA VAL A 58 -27.16 -9.61 -0.76
C VAL A 58 -27.89 -10.92 -1.04
N GLN A 59 -28.60 -11.00 -2.16
CA GLN A 59 -29.26 -12.23 -2.63
C GLN A 59 -28.40 -12.94 -3.69
N ALA A 60 -28.27 -14.26 -3.57
CA ALA A 60 -27.57 -15.11 -4.53
C ALA A 60 -28.23 -15.05 -5.92
N ASN A 61 -27.41 -15.00 -6.97
CA ASN A 61 -27.80 -15.00 -8.39
C ASN A 61 -28.78 -13.88 -8.84
N SER A 62 -29.21 -12.99 -7.94
CA SER A 62 -30.25 -11.99 -8.19
C SER A 62 -29.66 -10.59 -8.38
N ARG A 63 -29.08 -10.36 -9.57
CA ARG A 63 -28.47 -9.07 -9.94
C ARG A 63 -29.48 -7.91 -9.95
N SER A 64 -30.75 -8.19 -10.23
CA SER A 64 -31.84 -7.22 -10.18
C SER A 64 -32.09 -6.75 -8.74
N TYR A 65 -32.38 -7.67 -7.82
CA TYR A 65 -32.58 -7.38 -6.39
C TYR A 65 -31.42 -6.58 -5.79
N ASN A 66 -30.19 -7.06 -5.97
CA ASN A 66 -29.01 -6.38 -5.44
C ASN A 66 -28.84 -4.95 -6.03
N SER A 67 -29.30 -4.70 -7.25
CA SER A 67 -29.24 -3.36 -7.87
C SER A 67 -30.35 -2.40 -7.43
N GLN A 68 -31.41 -2.87 -6.76
CA GLN A 68 -32.51 -2.03 -6.27
C GLN A 68 -32.08 -1.13 -5.10
N PHE A 69 -31.12 -1.58 -4.28
CA PHE A 69 -30.60 -0.81 -3.16
C PHE A 69 -29.82 0.42 -3.62
N LYS A 70 -30.39 1.60 -3.35
CA LYS A 70 -29.77 2.91 -3.58
C LYS A 70 -29.46 3.58 -2.24
N LYS A 71 -28.30 4.22 -2.15
CA LYS A 71 -27.90 5.10 -1.04
C LYS A 71 -28.15 6.55 -1.47
N LYS A 72 -28.89 7.31 -0.66
CA LYS A 72 -29.05 8.75 -0.87
C LYS A 72 -27.66 9.41 -0.78
N SER A 73 -27.24 10.09 -1.84
CA SER A 73 -26.10 11.00 -1.81
C SER A 73 -26.56 12.40 -1.43
N PHE A 74 -25.60 13.26 -1.07
CA PHE A 74 -25.85 14.69 -0.89
C PHE A 74 -26.52 15.28 -2.15
N LEU A 75 -27.47 16.21 -1.95
CA LEU A 75 -28.23 16.88 -3.01
C LEU A 75 -29.14 15.98 -3.88
N CYS A 76 -29.88 15.04 -3.29
CA CYS A 76 -30.88 14.16 -3.94
C CYS A 76 -30.35 13.10 -4.94
N TRP A 77 -29.10 13.18 -5.39
CA TRP A 77 -28.46 12.18 -6.25
C TRP A 77 -28.51 10.78 -5.62
N GLN A 78 -28.97 9.78 -6.38
CA GLN A 78 -29.05 8.38 -5.92
C GLN A 78 -27.83 7.60 -6.39
N LYS A 79 -27.00 7.10 -5.46
CA LYS A 79 -25.88 6.22 -5.77
C LYS A 79 -26.28 4.76 -5.54
N LYS A 80 -25.80 3.81 -6.34
CA LYS A 80 -25.96 2.37 -6.05
C LYS A 80 -25.28 2.02 -4.73
N LYS A 81 -25.94 1.23 -3.87
CA LYS A 81 -25.41 0.81 -2.56
C LYS A 81 -24.19 -0.08 -2.73
N HIS A 82 -24.33 -1.13 -3.54
CA HIS A 82 -23.24 -2.06 -3.89
C HIS A 82 -22.33 -1.47 -4.96
N GLN A 83 -21.01 -1.39 -4.71
CA GLN A 83 -20.05 -1.01 -5.74
C GLN A 83 -19.81 -2.13 -6.78
N SER A 84 -19.24 -1.78 -7.94
CA SER A 84 -18.68 -2.75 -8.87
C SER A 84 -17.32 -3.26 -8.38
N ASN A 85 -16.87 -4.43 -8.85
CA ASN A 85 -15.55 -4.95 -8.48
C ASN A 85 -14.36 -4.28 -9.20
N VAL A 86 -14.58 -3.13 -9.85
CA VAL A 86 -13.54 -2.37 -10.55
C VAL A 86 -12.72 -1.59 -9.52
N ILE A 87 -11.40 -1.82 -9.51
CA ILE A 87 -10.46 -0.96 -8.79
C ILE A 87 -9.98 0.14 -9.74
N CYS A 88 -9.94 1.38 -9.25
CA CYS A 88 -9.31 2.51 -9.93
C CYS A 88 -8.45 3.25 -8.89
N THR A 89 -7.14 3.05 -8.94
CA THR A 89 -6.15 3.76 -8.12
C THR A 89 -5.57 4.98 -8.85
N ALA A 90 -5.76 5.06 -10.17
CA ALA A 90 -5.47 6.24 -10.96
C ALA A 90 -6.32 7.45 -10.53
N LYS A 91 -5.72 8.63 -10.63
CA LYS A 91 -6.26 9.86 -10.06
C LYS A 91 -7.07 10.68 -11.07
N TYR A 92 -6.67 10.65 -12.33
CA TYR A 92 -7.25 11.47 -13.38
C TYR A 92 -8.01 10.61 -14.39
N ASN A 93 -9.23 11.03 -14.72
CA ASN A 93 -9.89 10.66 -15.98
C ASN A 93 -9.42 11.61 -17.10
N VAL A 94 -9.50 11.18 -18.36
CA VAL A 94 -9.02 11.91 -19.56
C VAL A 94 -9.46 13.38 -19.58
N PHE A 95 -10.75 13.64 -19.35
CA PHE A 95 -11.30 15.00 -19.33
C PHE A 95 -11.03 15.78 -18.03
N SER A 96 -10.90 15.09 -16.90
CA SER A 96 -10.59 15.74 -15.61
C SER A 96 -9.09 16.03 -15.43
N PHE A 97 -8.23 15.42 -16.24
CA PHE A 97 -6.78 15.53 -16.13
C PHE A 97 -6.34 16.99 -16.21
N LEU A 98 -6.65 17.69 -17.30
CA LEU A 98 -6.22 19.08 -17.50
C LEU A 98 -6.69 20.03 -16.38
N PRO A 99 -8.00 20.15 -16.06
CA PRO A 99 -8.46 21.09 -15.04
C PRO A 99 -7.96 20.74 -13.62
N LEU A 100 -7.94 19.46 -13.24
CA LEU A 100 -7.53 19.06 -11.89
C LEU A 100 -6.00 19.15 -11.71
N ASN A 101 -5.23 18.77 -12.73
CA ASN A 101 -3.78 18.92 -12.72
C ASN A 101 -3.40 20.42 -12.67
N LEU A 102 -4.01 21.25 -13.51
CA LEU A 102 -3.75 22.70 -13.52
C LEU A 102 -4.11 23.36 -12.17
N TYR A 103 -5.25 22.98 -11.56
CA TYR A 103 -5.61 23.41 -10.21
C TYR A 103 -4.55 23.02 -9.17
N GLU A 104 -4.06 21.78 -9.19
CA GLU A 104 -3.02 21.33 -8.25
C GLU A 104 -1.65 21.95 -8.50
N GLN A 105 -1.33 22.29 -9.75
CA GLN A 105 -0.14 23.06 -10.09
C GLN A 105 -0.25 24.50 -9.58
N PHE A 106 -1.39 25.18 -9.74
CA PHE A 106 -1.57 26.52 -9.18
C PHE A 106 -1.78 26.53 -7.66
N HIS A 107 -2.10 25.41 -7.01
CA HIS A 107 -2.01 25.31 -5.55
C HIS A 107 -0.54 25.29 -5.03
N ARG A 108 0.48 25.29 -5.90
CA ARG A 108 1.90 25.44 -5.48
C ARG A 108 2.25 26.93 -5.38
N THR A 109 2.77 27.36 -4.23
CA THR A 109 3.10 28.76 -3.94
C THR A 109 4.04 29.38 -4.97
N SER A 110 5.03 28.63 -5.45
CA SER A 110 5.93 29.07 -6.53
C SER A 110 5.19 29.42 -7.83
N ASN A 111 4.18 28.64 -8.21
CA ASN A 111 3.41 28.89 -9.43
C ASN A 111 2.47 30.09 -9.28
N LEU A 112 1.92 30.33 -8.08
CA LEU A 112 1.17 31.56 -7.76
C LEU A 112 2.06 32.80 -7.84
N TYR A 113 3.29 32.72 -7.34
CA TYR A 113 4.27 33.81 -7.47
C TYR A 113 4.57 34.14 -8.93
N PHE A 114 4.89 33.14 -9.78
CA PHE A 114 5.14 33.40 -11.20
C PHE A 114 3.92 33.95 -11.93
N LEU A 115 2.72 33.42 -11.64
CA LEU A 115 1.46 33.95 -12.18
C LEU A 115 1.23 35.41 -11.78
N PHE A 116 1.49 35.77 -10.51
CA PHE A 116 1.36 37.12 -10.00
C PHE A 116 2.30 38.11 -10.72
N ILE A 117 3.58 37.76 -10.88
CA ILE A 117 4.55 38.60 -11.61
C ILE A 117 4.15 38.75 -13.09
N ILE A 118 3.68 37.69 -13.75
CA ILE A 118 3.22 37.76 -15.15
C ILE A 118 1.98 38.66 -15.29
N VAL A 119 1.04 38.60 -14.34
CA VAL A 119 -0.13 39.49 -14.32
C VAL A 119 0.30 40.95 -14.14
N LEU A 120 1.25 41.25 -13.24
CA LEU A 120 1.81 42.59 -13.09
C LEU A 120 2.52 43.08 -14.36
N GLN A 121 3.26 42.20 -15.04
CA GLN A 121 3.95 42.50 -16.30
C GLN A 121 3.00 42.72 -17.48
N GLY A 122 1.75 42.26 -17.38
CA GLY A 122 0.70 42.50 -18.37
C GLY A 122 0.26 43.97 -18.46
N PHE A 123 0.55 44.80 -17.46
CA PHE A 123 0.25 46.22 -17.47
C PHE A 123 1.37 47.01 -18.17
N PRO A 124 1.13 47.65 -19.34
CA PRO A 124 2.18 48.25 -20.15
C PRO A 124 2.88 49.44 -19.46
N GLU A 125 2.21 50.12 -18.52
CA GLU A 125 2.77 51.25 -17.74
C GLU A 125 3.88 50.81 -16.76
N ILE A 126 3.88 49.53 -16.36
CA ILE A 126 4.78 48.96 -15.34
C ILE A 126 5.80 48.01 -15.99
N SER A 127 5.52 47.52 -17.20
CA SER A 127 6.25 46.45 -17.86
C SER A 127 7.66 46.87 -18.30
N THR A 128 8.68 46.35 -17.62
CA THR A 128 10.11 46.56 -17.95
C THR A 128 10.65 45.56 -18.98
N LEU A 129 9.90 44.49 -19.26
CA LEU A 129 10.30 43.36 -20.10
C LEU A 129 9.09 42.89 -20.93
N PRO A 130 9.26 42.33 -22.14
CA PRO A 130 8.14 41.80 -22.92
C PRO A 130 7.44 40.63 -22.20
N TRP A 131 6.11 40.64 -22.12
CA TRP A 131 5.29 39.67 -21.37
C TRP A 131 5.60 38.19 -21.68
N PHE A 132 5.97 37.87 -22.92
CA PHE A 132 6.29 36.50 -23.34
C PHE A 132 7.54 35.93 -22.64
N THR A 133 8.45 36.79 -22.16
CA THR A 133 9.73 36.38 -21.55
C THR A 133 9.56 35.60 -20.25
N LEU A 134 8.55 35.95 -19.44
CA LEU A 134 8.22 35.20 -18.21
C LEU A 134 7.09 34.17 -18.45
N PHE A 135 6.18 34.45 -19.39
CA PHE A 135 5.09 33.52 -19.72
C PHE A 135 5.60 32.21 -20.36
N ALA A 136 6.54 32.26 -21.30
CA ALA A 136 7.01 31.05 -21.98
C ALA A 136 7.73 30.04 -21.06
N PRO A 137 8.64 30.45 -20.14
CA PRO A 137 9.21 29.56 -19.14
C PRO A 137 8.16 28.97 -18.18
N LEU A 138 7.17 29.77 -17.74
CA LEU A 138 6.08 29.23 -16.90
C LEU A 138 5.25 28.19 -17.66
N LEU A 139 4.85 28.48 -18.90
CA LEU A 139 4.09 27.54 -19.73
C LEU A 139 4.87 26.24 -19.95
N CYS A 140 6.17 26.34 -20.24
CA CYS A 140 7.07 25.18 -20.35
C CYS A 140 7.10 24.35 -19.05
N LEU A 141 7.26 25.01 -17.89
CA LEU A 141 7.24 24.35 -16.58
C LEU A 141 5.91 23.64 -16.29
N LEU A 142 4.78 24.26 -16.63
CA LEU A 142 3.45 23.67 -16.45
C LEU A 142 3.24 22.44 -17.35
N ILE A 143 3.71 22.51 -18.61
CA ILE A 143 3.64 21.41 -19.59
C ILE A 143 4.52 20.23 -19.15
N ILE A 144 5.77 20.47 -18.76
CA ILE A 144 6.69 19.40 -18.32
C ILE A 144 6.12 18.66 -17.10
N ARG A 145 5.61 19.41 -16.11
CA ARG A 145 4.94 18.84 -14.93
C ARG A 145 3.68 18.05 -15.30
N ALA A 146 2.87 18.57 -16.20
CA ALA A 146 1.68 17.88 -16.67
C ALA A 146 2.05 16.57 -17.38
N ALA A 147 3.02 16.59 -18.30
CA ALA A 147 3.49 15.41 -19.02
C ALA A 147 4.04 14.33 -18.06
N ARG A 148 4.85 14.72 -17.06
CA ARG A 148 5.34 13.81 -16.03
C ARG A 148 4.21 13.17 -15.21
N ASP A 149 3.29 14.00 -14.70
CA ASP A 149 2.18 13.51 -13.88
C ASP A 149 1.20 12.63 -14.69
N LEU A 150 1.10 12.86 -16.00
CA LEU A 150 0.37 12.01 -16.95
C LEU A 150 1.03 10.63 -17.12
N VAL A 151 2.36 10.58 -17.27
CA VAL A 151 3.11 9.31 -17.37
C VAL A 151 2.94 8.47 -16.10
N ASP A 152 3.07 9.08 -14.92
CA ASP A 152 2.81 8.45 -13.62
C ASP A 152 1.37 7.85 -13.56
N ASP A 153 0.35 8.61 -13.99
CA ASP A 153 -1.05 8.15 -13.91
C ASP A 153 -1.42 7.11 -15.00
N ILE A 154 -0.86 7.20 -16.21
CA ILE A 154 -0.94 6.13 -17.23
C ILE A 154 -0.36 4.82 -16.68
N GLY A 155 0.74 4.91 -15.90
CA GLY A 155 1.31 3.78 -15.18
C GLY A 155 0.32 3.12 -14.21
N ARG A 156 -0.45 3.92 -13.46
CA ARG A 156 -1.52 3.43 -12.57
C ARG A 156 -2.67 2.80 -13.35
N HIS A 157 -3.20 3.48 -14.38
CA HIS A 157 -4.24 2.94 -15.27
C HIS A 157 -3.85 1.60 -15.89
N ARG A 158 -2.60 1.42 -16.32
CA ARG A 158 -2.09 0.15 -16.84
C ARG A 158 -2.08 -0.94 -15.77
N SER A 159 -1.68 -0.62 -14.53
CA SER A 159 -1.68 -1.56 -13.41
C SER A 159 -3.10 -1.98 -13.02
N ASP A 160 -4.02 -1.02 -12.86
CA ASP A 160 -5.43 -1.26 -12.58
C ASP A 160 -6.07 -2.12 -13.69
N ARG A 161 -5.78 -1.81 -14.96
CA ARG A 161 -6.26 -2.60 -16.11
C ARG A 161 -5.79 -4.06 -16.05
N ILE A 162 -4.57 -4.34 -15.61
CA ILE A 162 -4.08 -5.73 -15.45
C ILE A 162 -4.89 -6.46 -14.36
N VAL A 163 -5.10 -5.84 -13.20
CA VAL A 163 -5.89 -6.46 -12.10
C VAL A 163 -7.36 -6.67 -12.49
N ASN A 164 -7.98 -5.65 -13.09
CA ASN A 164 -9.39 -5.68 -13.48
C ASN A 164 -9.71 -6.69 -14.62
N ASN A 165 -8.73 -7.01 -15.48
CA ASN A 165 -8.88 -7.99 -16.56
C ASN A 165 -8.54 -9.43 -16.16
N ARG A 166 -8.10 -9.70 -14.91
CA ARG A 166 -7.86 -11.09 -14.45
C ARG A 166 -9.11 -11.96 -14.67
N PRO A 167 -8.96 -13.22 -15.09
CA PRO A 167 -10.09 -14.13 -15.31
C PRO A 167 -10.60 -14.71 -13.97
N CYS A 168 -11.88 -15.05 -13.94
CA CYS A 168 -12.57 -15.70 -12.83
C CYS A 168 -13.80 -16.45 -13.37
N GLN A 169 -14.12 -17.62 -12.83
CA GLN A 169 -15.32 -18.35 -13.23
C GLN A 169 -16.54 -17.86 -12.46
N ILE A 170 -17.52 -17.28 -13.16
CA ILE A 170 -18.77 -16.77 -12.59
C ILE A 170 -19.92 -17.63 -13.09
N LEU A 171 -20.86 -17.99 -12.21
CA LEU A 171 -22.07 -18.70 -12.59
C LEU A 171 -22.98 -17.80 -13.44
N VAL A 172 -23.42 -18.32 -14.59
CA VAL A 172 -24.31 -17.62 -15.52
C VAL A 172 -25.36 -18.60 -16.02
N GLY A 173 -26.60 -18.42 -15.58
CA GLY A 173 -27.67 -19.37 -15.89
C GLY A 173 -27.41 -20.71 -15.19
N LYS A 174 -26.90 -21.70 -15.94
CA LYS A 174 -26.68 -23.08 -15.45
C LYS A 174 -25.22 -23.54 -15.48
N SER A 175 -24.28 -22.71 -15.94
CA SER A 175 -22.86 -23.06 -16.09
C SER A 175 -21.93 -21.95 -15.60
N PHE A 176 -20.72 -22.34 -15.18
CA PHE A 176 -19.66 -21.40 -14.84
C PHE A 176 -18.95 -20.93 -16.12
N LEU A 177 -18.90 -19.62 -16.33
CA LEU A 177 -18.25 -18.99 -17.48
C LEU A 177 -17.10 -18.10 -17.03
N TRP A 178 -15.99 -18.16 -17.76
CA TRP A 178 -14.85 -17.28 -17.55
C TRP A 178 -15.22 -15.83 -17.87
N LYS A 179 -15.08 -14.95 -16.87
CA LYS A 179 -15.32 -13.51 -16.96
C LYS A 179 -14.22 -12.74 -16.23
N LYS A 180 -14.06 -11.47 -16.60
CA LYS A 180 -13.08 -10.55 -16.00
C LYS A 180 -13.47 -10.16 -14.58
N TRP A 181 -12.51 -9.95 -13.69
CA TRP A 181 -12.74 -9.49 -12.31
C TRP A 181 -13.61 -8.24 -12.24
N ALA A 182 -13.46 -7.30 -13.18
CA ALA A 182 -14.30 -6.11 -13.32
C ALA A 182 -15.82 -6.37 -13.42
N ASN A 183 -16.22 -7.56 -13.90
CA ASN A 183 -17.61 -7.93 -14.15
C ASN A 183 -18.31 -8.59 -12.96
N LEU A 184 -17.58 -8.85 -11.87
CA LEU A 184 -18.11 -9.35 -10.60
C LEU A 184 -18.98 -8.30 -9.91
N ARG A 185 -20.08 -8.76 -9.32
CA ARG A 185 -21.03 -7.98 -8.52
C ARG A 185 -21.40 -8.75 -7.25
N ALA A 186 -21.86 -8.05 -6.22
CA ALA A 186 -22.42 -8.68 -5.03
C ALA A 186 -23.56 -9.64 -5.41
N GLY A 187 -23.55 -10.83 -4.82
CA GLY A 187 -24.50 -11.93 -5.05
C GLY A 187 -24.17 -12.85 -6.24
N ASP A 188 -23.16 -12.53 -7.05
CA ASP A 188 -22.66 -13.49 -8.04
C ASP A 188 -22.03 -14.71 -7.35
N LEU A 189 -22.28 -15.91 -7.88
CA LEU A 189 -21.57 -17.13 -7.46
C LEU A 189 -20.30 -17.33 -8.29
N VAL A 190 -19.22 -17.69 -7.62
CA VAL A 190 -17.86 -17.80 -8.15
C VAL A 190 -17.32 -19.20 -7.89
N CYS A 191 -16.66 -19.79 -8.88
CA CYS A 191 -15.84 -20.99 -8.73
C CYS A 191 -14.36 -20.59 -8.71
N LEU A 192 -13.67 -20.96 -7.62
CA LEU A 192 -12.23 -20.82 -7.45
C LEU A 192 -11.58 -22.20 -7.48
N HIS A 193 -10.37 -22.25 -8.02
CA HIS A 193 -9.57 -23.48 -8.14
C HIS A 193 -8.35 -23.40 -7.23
N ARG A 194 -7.65 -24.53 -7.02
CA ARG A 194 -6.33 -24.57 -6.38
C ARG A 194 -5.42 -23.47 -6.95
N ASP A 195 -4.69 -22.81 -6.07
CA ASP A 195 -3.77 -21.69 -6.35
C ASP A 195 -4.39 -20.41 -6.94
N SER A 196 -5.71 -20.31 -7.07
CA SER A 196 -6.37 -19.08 -7.50
C SER A 196 -6.42 -18.03 -6.38
N VAL A 197 -6.29 -16.75 -6.77
CA VAL A 197 -6.40 -15.60 -5.87
C VAL A 197 -7.86 -15.16 -5.77
N VAL A 198 -8.35 -14.97 -4.54
CA VAL A 198 -9.72 -14.57 -4.23
C VAL A 198 -9.98 -13.14 -4.75
N PRO A 199 -10.99 -12.92 -5.64
CA PRO A 199 -11.13 -11.69 -6.43
C PRO A 199 -11.91 -10.56 -5.75
N ALA A 200 -12.66 -10.90 -4.70
CA ALA A 200 -13.60 -10.08 -3.94
C ALA A 200 -13.87 -10.81 -2.61
N ASP A 201 -14.53 -10.19 -1.61
CA ASP A 201 -14.80 -10.91 -0.36
C ASP A 201 -15.96 -11.89 -0.58
N LEU A 202 -15.69 -13.20 -0.45
CA LEU A 202 -16.64 -14.27 -0.77
C LEU A 202 -17.08 -15.01 0.50
N LEU A 203 -18.38 -15.24 0.65
CA LEU A 203 -18.90 -16.25 1.56
C LEU A 203 -18.67 -17.64 0.95
N LEU A 204 -17.94 -18.51 1.65
CA LEU A 204 -17.72 -19.90 1.24
C LEU A 204 -19.03 -20.70 1.36
N LEU A 205 -19.47 -21.30 0.25
CA LEU A 205 -20.71 -22.09 0.17
C LEU A 205 -20.46 -23.60 0.16
N ALA A 206 -19.43 -24.04 -0.58
CA ALA A 206 -19.03 -25.45 -0.66
C ALA A 206 -17.57 -25.56 -1.09
N SER A 207 -16.93 -26.67 -0.74
CA SER A 207 -15.63 -27.08 -1.26
C SER A 207 -15.63 -28.57 -1.62
N THR A 208 -14.65 -29.01 -2.42
CA THR A 208 -14.38 -30.43 -2.68
C THR A 208 -13.86 -31.17 -1.46
N GLU A 209 -13.20 -30.48 -0.51
CA GLU A 209 -12.64 -31.09 0.70
C GLU A 209 -13.74 -31.59 1.66
N PRO A 210 -13.47 -32.63 2.48
CA PRO A 210 -14.41 -33.12 3.46
C PRO A 210 -14.84 -32.01 4.45
N SER A 211 -16.11 -32.04 4.84
CA SER A 211 -16.74 -31.01 5.68
C SER A 211 -16.75 -29.59 5.08
N SER A 212 -16.51 -29.44 3.76
CA SER A 212 -16.32 -28.15 3.07
C SER A 212 -15.33 -27.21 3.75
N LEU A 213 -14.18 -27.76 4.15
CA LEU A 213 -13.02 -26.96 4.52
C LEU A 213 -12.40 -26.34 3.26
N CYS A 214 -11.82 -25.16 3.39
CA CYS A 214 -11.06 -24.48 2.34
C CYS A 214 -9.84 -23.86 2.99
N TYR A 215 -8.65 -24.23 2.54
CA TYR A 215 -7.41 -23.67 3.10
C TYR A 215 -7.01 -22.42 2.32
N VAL A 216 -6.72 -21.33 3.04
CA VAL A 216 -6.27 -20.07 2.47
C VAL A 216 -4.95 -19.64 3.06
N GLU A 217 -4.06 -19.21 2.17
CA GLU A 217 -2.84 -18.48 2.49
C GLU A 217 -3.20 -17.00 2.66
N THR A 218 -2.87 -16.42 3.82
CA THR A 218 -3.17 -15.01 4.17
C THR A 218 -1.92 -14.13 4.25
N ALA A 219 -0.75 -14.63 3.84
CA ALA A 219 0.52 -13.91 3.86
C ALA A 219 0.45 -12.51 3.22
N ASP A 220 -0.29 -12.34 2.12
CA ASP A 220 -0.52 -11.05 1.44
C ASP A 220 -1.37 -10.03 2.24
N ILE A 221 -1.98 -10.43 3.37
CA ILE A 221 -2.93 -9.64 4.17
C ILE A 221 -2.42 -9.41 5.61
N ASP A 222 -1.99 -10.48 6.28
CA ASP A 222 -1.60 -10.45 7.71
C ASP A 222 -0.18 -10.99 7.97
N GLY A 223 0.58 -11.33 6.94
CA GLY A 223 1.95 -11.85 7.07
C GLY A 223 2.02 -13.24 7.71
N GLU A 224 0.90 -13.94 7.91
CA GLU A 224 0.93 -15.31 8.43
C GLU A 224 1.20 -16.32 7.30
N THR A 225 2.25 -17.13 7.48
CA THR A 225 2.62 -18.21 6.54
C THR A 225 1.78 -19.48 6.70
N ASN A 226 1.05 -19.60 7.81
CA ASN A 226 0.23 -20.77 8.09
C ASN A 226 -1.05 -20.75 7.26
N LEU A 227 -1.44 -21.91 6.72
CA LEU A 227 -2.70 -22.07 6.03
C LEU A 227 -3.86 -21.98 7.03
N LYS A 228 -4.72 -20.97 6.87
CA LYS A 228 -5.94 -20.82 7.67
C LYS A 228 -7.06 -21.61 7.01
N PHE A 229 -7.72 -22.48 7.76
CA PHE A 229 -8.93 -23.13 7.25
C PHE A 229 -10.14 -22.20 7.39
N ARG A 230 -11.03 -22.26 6.41
CA ARG A 230 -12.36 -21.65 6.41
C ARG A 230 -13.37 -22.75 6.15
N GLN A 231 -14.54 -22.69 6.77
CA GLN A 231 -15.55 -23.75 6.66
C GLN A 231 -16.84 -23.20 6.05
N ALA A 232 -17.43 -23.91 5.09
CA ALA A 232 -18.76 -23.56 4.62
C ALA A 232 -19.84 -23.87 5.68
N PRO A 233 -20.99 -23.17 5.67
CA PRO A 233 -22.15 -23.60 6.45
C PRO A 233 -22.52 -25.07 6.13
N PRO A 234 -22.84 -25.91 7.14
CA PRO A 234 -23.08 -27.34 6.91
C PRO A 234 -24.26 -27.59 5.97
N ILE A 235 -25.29 -26.73 6.02
CA ILE A 235 -26.46 -26.84 5.13
C ILE A 235 -26.10 -26.63 3.64
N THR A 236 -25.11 -25.80 3.32
CA THR A 236 -24.70 -25.56 1.93
C THR A 236 -23.75 -26.64 1.42
N HIS A 237 -22.95 -27.27 2.29
CA HIS A 237 -22.07 -28.39 1.92
C HIS A 237 -22.84 -29.60 1.32
N HIS A 238 -23.87 -30.10 2.02
CA HIS A 238 -24.64 -31.27 1.60
C HIS A 238 -25.47 -31.01 0.33
N GLU A 239 -25.89 -29.76 0.13
CA GLU A 239 -26.87 -29.41 -0.90
C GLU A 239 -26.24 -28.80 -2.15
N LEU A 240 -25.07 -28.16 -2.08
CA LEU A 240 -24.53 -27.36 -3.20
C LEU A 240 -23.29 -27.98 -3.85
N THR A 241 -23.08 -29.28 -3.67
CA THR A 241 -21.92 -30.03 -4.21
C THR A 241 -21.85 -30.08 -5.75
N SER A 242 -22.93 -29.74 -6.47
CA SER A 242 -22.95 -29.77 -7.95
C SER A 242 -23.30 -28.41 -8.58
N PRO A 243 -22.72 -28.06 -9.74
CA PRO A 243 -23.01 -26.81 -10.44
C PRO A 243 -24.49 -26.58 -10.76
N ARG A 244 -25.25 -27.65 -10.99
CA ARG A 244 -26.71 -27.58 -11.24
C ARG A 244 -27.47 -27.16 -9.98
N LYS A 245 -27.10 -27.67 -8.80
CA LYS A 245 -27.71 -27.27 -7.51
C LYS A 245 -27.28 -25.85 -7.10
N MET A 246 -26.06 -25.44 -7.46
CA MET A 246 -25.60 -24.04 -7.35
C MET A 246 -26.43 -23.07 -8.21
N ALA A 247 -26.85 -23.47 -9.41
CA ALA A 247 -27.74 -22.66 -10.25
C ALA A 247 -29.15 -22.48 -9.64
N SER A 248 -29.64 -23.46 -8.86
CA SER A 248 -30.89 -23.33 -8.11
C SER A 248 -30.73 -22.70 -6.71
N PHE A 249 -29.52 -22.28 -6.32
CA PHE A 249 -29.30 -21.63 -5.03
C PHE A 249 -29.88 -20.22 -4.99
N GLN A 250 -30.81 -20.00 -4.06
CA GLN A 250 -31.48 -18.74 -3.78
C GLN A 250 -31.38 -18.43 -2.27
N GLY A 251 -30.16 -18.30 -1.77
CA GLY A 251 -29.91 -17.78 -0.42
C GLY A 251 -29.94 -16.25 -0.38
N LYS A 252 -30.45 -15.67 0.71
CA LYS A 252 -30.28 -14.26 1.04
C LYS A 252 -29.30 -14.15 2.21
N VAL A 253 -28.25 -13.34 2.09
CA VAL A 253 -27.33 -13.04 3.19
C VAL A 253 -27.60 -11.63 3.69
N VAL A 254 -27.74 -11.52 5.01
CA VAL A 254 -27.88 -10.27 5.75
C VAL A 254 -26.67 -10.15 6.67
N CYS A 255 -25.86 -9.10 6.52
CA CYS A 255 -24.63 -8.91 7.31
C CYS A 255 -24.40 -7.44 7.70
N GLU A 256 -23.33 -7.20 8.45
CA GLU A 256 -22.87 -5.85 8.80
C GLU A 256 -22.45 -5.01 7.58
N GLU A 257 -22.30 -3.69 7.74
CA GLU A 257 -21.77 -2.83 6.67
C GLU A 257 -20.27 -3.06 6.41
N PRO A 258 -19.79 -2.83 5.16
CA PRO A 258 -18.37 -2.90 4.78
C PRO A 258 -17.42 -2.16 5.73
N ASN A 259 -16.70 -2.91 6.58
CA ASN A 259 -15.77 -2.39 7.57
C ASN A 259 -14.29 -2.71 7.25
N SER A 260 -13.37 -2.11 8.00
CA SER A 260 -11.92 -2.35 7.93
C SER A 260 -11.43 -3.50 8.81
N ARG A 261 -12.30 -4.14 9.60
CA ARG A 261 -11.90 -5.15 10.60
C ARG A 261 -11.76 -6.51 9.94
N LEU A 262 -10.54 -6.92 9.60
CA LEU A 262 -10.27 -8.18 8.88
C LEU A 262 -10.88 -9.41 9.58
N HIS A 263 -10.62 -9.58 10.88
CA HIS A 263 -11.00 -10.76 11.66
C HIS A 263 -12.45 -10.74 12.21
N HIS A 264 -13.17 -9.62 12.14
CA HIS A 264 -14.56 -9.53 12.62
C HIS A 264 -15.53 -9.57 11.45
N PHE A 265 -16.38 -10.59 11.35
CA PHE A 265 -17.49 -10.59 10.40
C PHE A 265 -18.71 -11.20 11.08
N VAL A 266 -19.86 -10.52 11.04
CA VAL A 266 -21.11 -11.06 11.56
C VAL A 266 -22.19 -10.96 10.50
N GLY A 267 -22.90 -12.06 10.27
CA GLY A 267 -24.05 -12.11 9.38
C GLY A 267 -24.93 -13.31 9.59
N CYS A 268 -25.92 -13.45 8.71
CA CYS A 268 -26.90 -14.52 8.69
C CYS A 268 -27.22 -14.91 7.24
N LEU A 269 -27.11 -16.20 6.93
CA LEU A 269 -27.64 -16.79 5.71
C LEU A 269 -29.08 -17.24 5.96
N GLU A 270 -30.02 -16.61 5.25
CA GLU A 270 -31.43 -17.01 5.17
C GLU A 270 -31.63 -17.89 3.94
N TRP A 271 -31.95 -19.16 4.14
CA TRP A 271 -32.18 -20.12 3.05
C TRP A 271 -33.18 -21.21 3.45
N LYS A 272 -34.07 -21.60 2.53
CA LYS A 272 -35.18 -22.56 2.78
C LYS A 272 -35.99 -22.23 4.05
N GLY A 273 -36.21 -20.95 4.34
CA GLY A 273 -36.92 -20.47 5.54
C GLY A 273 -36.15 -20.59 6.86
N ARG A 274 -34.89 -21.04 6.84
CA ARG A 274 -34.02 -21.17 8.02
C ARG A 274 -32.94 -20.09 8.04
N LYS A 275 -32.56 -19.65 9.23
CA LYS A 275 -31.51 -18.66 9.49
C LYS A 275 -30.27 -19.38 10.03
N HIS A 276 -29.12 -19.13 9.40
CA HIS A 276 -27.83 -19.72 9.79
C HIS A 276 -26.83 -18.59 10.11
N PRO A 277 -26.25 -18.55 11.32
CA PRO A 277 -25.26 -17.54 11.65
C PRO A 277 -24.01 -17.70 10.78
N LEU A 278 -23.38 -16.58 10.44
CA LEU A 278 -22.12 -16.51 9.69
C LEU A 278 -21.11 -15.71 10.51
N ASP A 279 -19.89 -16.22 10.56
CA ASP A 279 -18.72 -15.60 11.20
C ASP A 279 -17.58 -15.46 10.18
N SER A 280 -16.50 -14.79 10.55
CA SER A 280 -15.24 -14.68 9.79
C SER A 280 -14.72 -16.04 9.32
N GLY A 281 -14.96 -17.13 10.08
CA GLY A 281 -14.64 -18.51 9.69
C GLY A 281 -15.26 -18.97 8.37
N ASN A 282 -16.34 -18.33 7.90
CA ASN A 282 -17.01 -18.64 6.63
C ASN A 282 -16.58 -17.73 5.46
N LEU A 283 -15.75 -16.71 5.69
CA LEU A 283 -15.43 -15.68 4.71
C LEU A 283 -14.02 -15.87 4.11
N LEU A 284 -13.93 -15.82 2.78
CA LEU A 284 -12.68 -15.71 2.02
C LEU A 284 -12.45 -14.24 1.68
N LEU A 285 -11.33 -13.65 2.11
CA LEU A 285 -11.02 -12.24 1.86
C LEU A 285 -10.36 -12.04 0.49
N ARG A 286 -10.61 -10.90 -0.15
CA ARG A 286 -9.90 -10.48 -1.35
C ARG A 286 -8.38 -10.49 -1.12
N GLY A 287 -7.65 -11.14 -2.01
CA GLY A 287 -6.18 -11.25 -1.92
C GLY A 287 -5.69 -12.56 -1.29
N CYS A 288 -6.51 -13.27 -0.50
CA CYS A 288 -6.20 -14.64 -0.09
C CYS A 288 -5.91 -15.52 -1.32
N LYS A 289 -4.99 -16.47 -1.18
CA LYS A 289 -4.76 -17.52 -2.20
C LYS A 289 -5.31 -18.85 -1.69
N VAL A 290 -6.13 -19.52 -2.51
CA VAL A 290 -6.68 -20.84 -2.18
C VAL A 290 -5.58 -21.89 -2.33
N ARG A 291 -5.34 -22.69 -1.28
CA ARG A 291 -4.35 -23.78 -1.24
C ARG A 291 -5.03 -25.07 -0.78
N ASN A 292 -4.40 -26.23 -1.01
CA ASN A 292 -4.85 -27.54 -0.51
C ASN A 292 -6.36 -27.79 -0.65
N THR A 293 -6.94 -27.34 -1.77
CA THR A 293 -8.37 -27.40 -2.07
C THR A 293 -8.51 -27.33 -3.58
N ASP A 294 -9.04 -28.37 -4.22
CA ASP A 294 -9.12 -28.44 -5.69
C ASP A 294 -10.09 -27.40 -6.27
N THR A 295 -11.32 -27.36 -5.74
CA THR A 295 -12.33 -26.36 -6.09
C THR A 295 -13.08 -25.87 -4.85
N CYS A 296 -13.36 -24.57 -4.80
CA CYS A 296 -14.28 -24.00 -3.83
C CYS A 296 -15.23 -23.01 -4.49
N TYR A 297 -16.45 -22.97 -3.97
CA TYR A 297 -17.53 -22.14 -4.48
C TYR A 297 -17.89 -21.09 -3.43
N GLY A 298 -17.97 -19.84 -3.85
CA GLY A 298 -18.31 -18.73 -2.97
C GLY A 298 -19.29 -17.73 -3.58
N MET A 299 -20.04 -17.04 -2.73
CA MET A 299 -20.90 -15.92 -3.11
C MET A 299 -20.22 -14.60 -2.79
N VAL A 300 -20.15 -13.67 -3.75
CA VAL A 300 -19.59 -12.33 -3.51
C VAL A 300 -20.46 -11.56 -2.51
N ILE A 301 -19.89 -11.19 -1.36
CA ILE A 301 -20.56 -10.35 -0.34
C ILE A 301 -20.19 -8.88 -0.54
N TYR A 302 -18.89 -8.59 -0.64
CA TYR A 302 -18.36 -7.24 -0.87
C TYR A 302 -17.49 -7.22 -2.12
N ALA A 303 -17.60 -6.15 -2.92
CA ALA A 303 -16.92 -6.01 -4.21
C ALA A 303 -16.16 -4.68 -4.30
N GLY A 304 -15.02 -4.68 -4.98
CA GLY A 304 -14.22 -3.48 -5.23
C GLY A 304 -13.83 -2.75 -3.94
N PHE A 305 -14.15 -1.46 -3.88
CA PHE A 305 -13.89 -0.61 -2.71
C PHE A 305 -14.74 -0.92 -1.46
N ASP A 306 -15.68 -1.87 -1.54
CA ASP A 306 -16.37 -2.40 -0.36
C ASP A 306 -15.64 -3.59 0.28
N THR A 307 -14.66 -4.19 -0.39
CA THR A 307 -13.86 -5.27 0.23
C THR A 307 -13.03 -4.76 1.40
N LYS A 308 -12.88 -5.57 2.45
CA LYS A 308 -12.21 -5.18 3.71
C LYS A 308 -10.78 -4.69 3.49
N ILE A 309 -10.05 -5.34 2.58
CA ILE A 309 -8.68 -4.93 2.24
C ILE A 309 -8.66 -3.51 1.64
N MET A 310 -9.63 -3.18 0.77
CA MET A 310 -9.77 -1.83 0.19
C MET A 310 -10.32 -0.79 1.17
N LYS A 311 -10.98 -1.21 2.27
CA LYS A 311 -11.31 -0.31 3.40
C LYS A 311 -10.08 -0.01 4.27
N ASN A 312 -9.10 -0.91 4.34
CA ASN A 312 -7.80 -0.67 4.98
C ASN A 312 -6.84 0.11 4.09
N CYS A 313 -7.00 0.06 2.76
CA CYS A 313 -6.28 0.96 1.87
C CYS A 313 -6.65 2.43 2.14
N GLY A 314 -5.68 3.20 2.63
CA GLY A 314 -5.82 4.65 2.77
C GLY A 314 -6.07 5.34 1.43
N LYS A 315 -6.63 6.56 1.48
CA LYS A 315 -6.84 7.37 0.28
C LYS A 315 -5.50 7.71 -0.38
N VAL A 316 -5.46 7.69 -1.71
CA VAL A 316 -4.26 8.05 -2.48
C VAL A 316 -4.06 9.57 -2.38
N HIS A 317 -3.10 9.99 -1.54
CA HIS A 317 -2.69 11.39 -1.42
C HIS A 317 -1.44 11.66 -2.26
N LEU A 318 -1.36 12.85 -2.87
CA LEU A 318 -0.14 13.29 -3.56
C LEU A 318 0.97 13.53 -2.53
N LYS A 319 2.00 12.70 -2.56
CA LYS A 319 3.22 12.90 -1.77
C LYS A 319 3.97 14.12 -2.31
N ARG A 320 4.42 15.01 -1.42
CA ARG A 320 5.26 16.19 -1.72
C ARG A 320 6.63 16.00 -1.05
N THR A 321 7.71 16.37 -1.72
CA THR A 321 9.06 16.09 -1.23
C THR A 321 9.48 17.00 -0.06
N LYS A 322 10.62 16.72 0.58
CA LYS A 322 11.24 17.66 1.53
C LYS A 322 11.77 18.88 0.74
N ILE A 323 12.35 18.67 -0.45
CA ILE A 323 12.83 19.71 -1.37
C ILE A 323 11.70 20.63 -1.86
N ASP A 324 10.54 20.10 -2.29
CA ASP A 324 9.37 20.89 -2.68
C ASP A 324 9.00 21.92 -1.60
N ARG A 325 8.96 21.49 -0.34
CA ARG A 325 8.60 22.35 0.80
C ARG A 325 9.68 23.40 1.08
N LEU A 326 10.96 23.04 0.94
CA LEU A 326 12.08 23.98 1.04
C LEU A 326 12.01 25.04 -0.06
N MET A 327 11.81 24.64 -1.32
CA MET A 327 11.69 25.57 -2.45
C MET A 327 10.51 26.54 -2.27
N ASN A 328 9.33 26.06 -1.85
CA ASN A 328 8.19 26.94 -1.58
C ASN A 328 8.50 27.93 -0.43
N ARG A 329 9.20 27.51 0.64
CA ARG A 329 9.62 28.40 1.73
C ARG A 329 10.64 29.46 1.25
N LEU A 330 11.60 29.06 0.43
CA LEU A 330 12.60 29.97 -0.15
C LEU A 330 11.95 31.00 -1.08
N VAL A 331 10.98 30.62 -1.93
CA VAL A 331 10.24 31.57 -2.77
C VAL A 331 9.51 32.61 -1.93
N VAL A 332 8.84 32.21 -0.85
CA VAL A 332 8.15 33.17 0.05
C VAL A 332 9.16 34.11 0.72
N LEU A 333 10.29 33.59 1.21
CA LEU A 333 11.33 34.40 1.84
C LEU A 333 11.97 35.40 0.86
N ILE A 334 12.29 34.95 -0.36
CA ILE A 334 12.82 35.81 -1.42
C ILE A 334 11.78 36.86 -1.79
N PHE A 335 10.52 36.49 -2.03
CA PHE A 335 9.45 37.45 -2.34
C PHE A 335 9.27 38.54 -1.26
N LEU A 336 9.29 38.16 0.02
CA LEU A 336 9.24 39.15 1.12
C LEU A 336 10.46 40.08 1.10
N SER A 337 11.67 39.55 0.85
CA SER A 337 12.87 40.39 0.73
C SER A 337 12.82 41.32 -0.50
N LEU A 338 12.27 40.85 -1.62
CA LEU A 338 12.06 41.65 -2.83
C LEU A 338 11.13 42.83 -2.57
N VAL A 339 9.97 42.60 -1.94
CA VAL A 339 9.02 43.67 -1.59
C VAL A 339 9.68 44.74 -0.70
N LEU A 340 10.49 44.33 0.29
CA LEU A 340 11.21 45.27 1.16
C LEU A 340 12.27 46.07 0.39
N ILE A 341 13.04 45.43 -0.49
CA ILE A 341 14.06 46.10 -1.30
C ILE A 341 13.40 47.08 -2.29
N SER A 342 12.35 46.66 -3.01
CA SER A 342 11.58 47.53 -3.91
C SER A 342 10.98 48.73 -3.17
N MET A 343 10.46 48.53 -1.95
CA MET A 343 9.94 49.62 -1.12
C MET A 343 11.04 50.63 -0.75
N GLY A 344 12.23 50.15 -0.37
CA GLY A 344 13.39 51.00 -0.10
C GLY A 344 13.87 51.78 -1.33
N LEU A 345 13.91 51.15 -2.50
CA LEU A 345 14.28 51.81 -3.77
C LEU A 345 13.26 52.88 -4.18
N SER A 346 11.96 52.61 -4.03
CA SER A 346 10.89 53.60 -4.29
C SER A 346 10.91 54.77 -3.31
N PHE A 347 11.24 54.53 -2.04
CA PHE A 347 11.47 55.59 -1.07
C PHE A 347 12.66 56.45 -1.48
N GLY A 348 13.78 55.84 -1.90
CA GLY A 348 14.92 56.56 -2.47
C GLY A 348 14.56 57.41 -3.69
N PHE A 349 13.72 56.88 -4.59
CA PHE A 349 13.19 57.63 -5.73
C PHE A 349 12.35 58.83 -5.31
N TRP A 350 11.42 58.66 -4.36
CA TRP A 350 10.56 59.74 -3.85
C TRP A 350 11.36 60.95 -3.34
N PHE A 351 12.45 60.72 -2.62
CA PHE A 351 13.30 61.82 -2.13
C PHE A 351 14.14 62.49 -3.22
N LYS A 352 14.55 61.75 -4.27
CA LYS A 352 15.46 62.28 -5.30
C LYS A 352 14.77 62.82 -6.55
N VAL A 353 13.53 62.42 -6.85
CA VAL A 353 12.82 62.84 -8.07
C VAL A 353 12.56 64.34 -8.14
N SER A 354 12.30 65.01 -7.00
CA SER A 354 12.07 66.46 -6.94
C SER A 354 13.35 67.25 -7.26
N GLU A 355 14.46 66.92 -6.60
CA GLU A 355 15.80 67.48 -6.86
C GLU A 355 16.26 67.20 -8.30
N PHE A 356 16.00 65.99 -8.80
CA PHE A 356 16.41 65.58 -10.15
C PHE A 356 15.62 66.30 -11.25
N LYS A 357 14.29 66.39 -11.14
CA LYS A 357 13.44 67.14 -12.09
C LYS A 357 13.81 68.64 -12.12
N ALA A 358 14.19 69.23 -10.98
CA ALA A 358 14.66 70.62 -10.93
C ALA A 358 16.00 70.84 -11.66
N LYS A 359 16.87 69.82 -11.72
CA LYS A 359 18.23 69.93 -12.29
C LYS A 359 18.31 69.54 -13.77
N HIS A 360 17.40 68.70 -14.27
CA HIS A 360 17.48 68.08 -15.61
C HIS A 360 16.29 68.44 -16.52
N HIS A 361 16.14 69.74 -16.82
CA HIS A 361 15.04 70.29 -17.64
C HIS A 361 14.98 69.75 -19.10
N TYR A 362 16.03 69.09 -19.60
CA TYR A 362 16.05 68.49 -20.94
C TYR A 362 15.32 67.15 -21.05
N VAL A 363 14.90 66.54 -19.92
CA VAL A 363 14.12 65.30 -19.91
C VAL A 363 12.64 65.65 -20.06
N SER A 364 12.08 65.46 -21.25
CA SER A 364 10.67 65.75 -21.55
C SER A 364 9.73 64.88 -20.71
N SER A 365 9.11 65.46 -19.68
CA SER A 365 8.13 64.79 -18.82
C SER A 365 6.77 64.73 -19.51
N SER A 366 6.63 63.85 -20.51
CA SER A 366 5.47 63.80 -21.40
C SER A 366 4.16 63.28 -20.77
N TYR A 367 4.14 63.02 -19.46
CA TYR A 367 2.94 62.68 -18.69
C TYR A 367 2.89 63.53 -17.41
N MET A 368 1.78 64.24 -17.20
CA MET A 368 1.50 65.06 -16.01
C MET A 368 0.94 64.21 -14.87
N HIS A 369 1.72 63.23 -14.40
CA HIS A 369 1.37 62.44 -13.24
C HIS A 369 1.91 63.06 -11.94
N SER A 370 1.17 62.88 -10.85
CA SER A 370 1.66 63.23 -9.51
C SER A 370 2.88 62.38 -9.16
N VAL A 371 3.81 62.94 -8.39
CA VAL A 371 4.99 62.25 -7.87
C VAL A 371 4.61 60.95 -7.12
N ALA A 372 3.42 60.93 -6.50
CA ALA A 372 2.87 59.75 -5.85
C ALA A 372 2.51 58.62 -6.83
N SER A 373 1.84 58.94 -7.95
CA SER A 373 1.53 57.97 -9.01
C SER A 373 2.80 57.46 -9.69
N GLU A 374 3.77 58.33 -9.98
CA GLU A 374 5.08 57.92 -10.55
C GLU A 374 5.81 56.94 -9.61
N THR A 375 5.90 57.28 -8.33
CA THR A 375 6.57 56.44 -7.32
C THR A 375 5.88 55.10 -7.12
N PHE A 376 4.53 55.07 -7.19
CA PHE A 376 3.74 53.84 -7.12
C PHE A 376 3.98 52.93 -8.34
N VAL A 377 3.98 53.48 -9.56
CA VAL A 377 4.31 52.72 -10.78
C VAL A 377 5.75 52.17 -10.72
N ILE A 378 6.69 53.00 -10.27
CA ILE A 378 8.11 52.64 -10.14
C ILE A 378 8.35 51.55 -9.07
N PHE A 379 7.56 51.50 -7.99
CA PHE A 379 7.60 50.38 -7.03
C PHE A 379 7.34 49.04 -7.71
N TRP A 380 6.29 48.96 -8.52
CA TRP A 380 5.96 47.73 -9.25
C TRP A 380 7.02 47.45 -10.34
N GLY A 381 7.56 48.48 -10.99
CA GLY A 381 8.66 48.35 -11.94
C GLY A 381 9.93 47.74 -11.33
N PHE A 382 10.35 48.21 -10.14
CA PHE A 382 11.46 47.60 -9.39
C PHE A 382 11.14 46.17 -8.94
N LEU A 383 9.90 45.89 -8.52
CA LEU A 383 9.47 44.55 -8.11
C LEU A 383 9.54 43.56 -9.28
N ILE A 384 9.11 43.96 -10.49
CA ILE A 384 9.25 43.14 -11.70
C ILE A 384 10.73 42.97 -12.07
N LEU A 385 11.52 44.04 -12.06
CA LEU A 385 12.95 43.98 -12.42
C LEU A 385 13.74 43.00 -11.52
N LEU A 386 13.48 43.04 -10.21
CA LEU A 386 14.14 42.16 -9.24
C LEU A 386 13.51 40.76 -9.15
N SER A 387 12.32 40.53 -9.74
CA SER A 387 11.62 39.24 -9.69
C SER A 387 12.42 38.06 -10.26
N VAL A 388 13.39 38.36 -11.14
CA VAL A 388 14.34 37.41 -11.75
C VAL A 388 15.23 36.71 -10.70
N MET A 389 15.34 37.25 -9.48
CA MET A 389 16.01 36.58 -8.34
C MET A 389 15.40 35.22 -7.96
N VAL A 390 14.17 34.91 -8.40
CA VAL A 390 13.58 33.57 -8.30
C VAL A 390 13.70 32.86 -9.66
N PRO A 391 14.78 32.07 -9.90
CA PRO A 391 15.04 31.50 -11.21
C PRO A 391 14.02 30.40 -11.56
N MET A 392 13.13 30.66 -12.52
CA MET A 392 12.22 29.65 -13.09
C MET A 392 12.95 28.41 -13.60
N ALA A 393 14.17 28.58 -14.13
CA ALA A 393 15.03 27.50 -14.60
C ALA A 393 15.32 26.44 -13.52
N MET A 394 15.45 26.83 -12.24
CA MET A 394 15.67 25.88 -11.14
C MET A 394 14.53 24.86 -11.05
N PHE A 395 13.28 25.31 -11.20
CA PHE A 395 12.12 24.44 -11.15
C PHE A 395 12.06 23.50 -12.35
N ILE A 396 12.42 23.96 -13.55
CA ILE A 396 12.46 23.13 -14.76
C ILE A 396 13.55 22.05 -14.63
N MET A 397 14.75 22.43 -14.18
CA MET A 397 15.88 21.50 -14.00
C MET A 397 15.56 20.39 -12.99
N VAL A 398 14.88 20.71 -11.88
CA VAL A 398 14.48 19.70 -10.88
C VAL A 398 13.55 18.64 -11.47
N GLU A 399 12.59 19.01 -12.33
CA GLU A 399 11.70 18.03 -12.99
C GLU A 399 12.46 17.10 -13.94
N PHE A 400 13.46 17.61 -14.68
CA PHE A 400 14.34 16.79 -15.53
C PHE A 400 15.24 15.85 -14.71
N ILE A 401 15.81 16.32 -13.59
CA ILE A 401 16.61 15.49 -12.67
C ILE A 401 15.76 14.35 -12.10
N TYR A 402 14.52 14.64 -11.69
CA TYR A 402 13.59 13.62 -11.22
C TYR A 402 13.28 12.56 -12.28
N LEU A 403 13.01 12.97 -13.53
CA LEU A 403 12.78 12.04 -14.64
C LEU A 403 14.02 11.20 -14.97
N GLY A 404 15.21 11.81 -15.07
CA GLY A 404 16.46 11.12 -15.36
C GLY A 404 16.81 10.07 -14.32
N ASN A 405 16.73 10.42 -13.03
CA ASN A 405 16.95 9.48 -11.92
C ASN A 405 15.95 8.31 -11.96
N SER A 406 14.69 8.58 -12.33
CA SER A 406 13.67 7.53 -12.47
C SER A 406 13.98 6.56 -13.62
N ILE A 407 14.65 7.02 -14.68
CA ILE A 407 15.06 6.17 -15.81
C ILE A 407 16.28 5.34 -15.42
N PHE A 408 17.28 5.93 -14.76
CA PHE A 408 18.46 5.20 -14.27
C PHE A 408 18.10 4.07 -13.30
N ILE A 409 17.16 4.29 -12.37
CA ILE A 409 16.64 3.22 -11.49
C ILE A 409 16.03 2.05 -12.29
N ASN A 410 15.41 2.31 -13.45
CA ASN A 410 14.79 1.26 -14.29
C ASN A 410 15.79 0.53 -15.20
N TRP A 411 17.00 1.10 -15.41
CA TRP A 411 18.04 0.55 -16.27
C TRP A 411 19.20 -0.09 -15.49
N ASP A 412 19.15 -0.05 -14.16
CA ASP A 412 20.19 -0.64 -13.31
C ASP A 412 20.11 -2.18 -13.27
N VAL A 413 21.13 -2.82 -13.84
CA VAL A 413 21.31 -4.27 -13.85
C VAL A 413 21.61 -4.82 -12.44
N GLN A 414 22.18 -4.02 -11.53
CA GLN A 414 22.43 -4.46 -10.14
C GLN A 414 21.14 -4.64 -9.34
N MET A 415 20.05 -3.98 -9.76
CA MET A 415 18.72 -4.12 -9.15
C MET A 415 17.78 -5.05 -9.97
N TYR A 416 18.33 -5.86 -10.87
CA TYR A 416 17.57 -6.86 -11.63
C TYR A 416 17.50 -8.20 -10.87
N TYR A 417 16.29 -8.76 -10.80
CA TYR A 417 16.04 -10.05 -10.14
C TYR A 417 15.84 -11.17 -11.16
N GLU A 418 16.94 -11.86 -11.47
CA GLU A 418 17.03 -12.96 -12.43
C GLU A 418 16.00 -14.09 -12.24
N PRO A 419 15.75 -14.64 -11.02
CA PRO A 419 14.89 -15.82 -10.85
C PRO A 419 13.41 -15.64 -11.22
N GLN A 420 12.95 -14.40 -11.48
CA GLN A 420 11.60 -14.12 -11.97
C GLN A 420 11.58 -13.14 -13.16
N ASP A 421 12.73 -12.87 -13.79
CA ASP A 421 12.91 -11.88 -14.87
C ASP A 421 12.26 -10.53 -14.56
N LYS A 422 12.70 -9.88 -13.48
CA LYS A 422 12.10 -8.63 -12.97
C LYS A 422 13.15 -7.53 -12.75
N PRO A 423 13.17 -6.49 -13.61
CA PRO A 423 13.95 -5.29 -13.33
C PRO A 423 13.29 -4.45 -12.22
N ALA A 424 14.11 -3.62 -11.57
CA ALA A 424 13.60 -2.53 -10.73
C ALA A 424 12.67 -1.62 -11.53
N LYS A 425 11.64 -1.09 -10.86
CA LYS A 425 10.66 -0.20 -11.48
C LYS A 425 10.23 0.93 -10.56
N ALA A 426 10.74 2.12 -10.84
CA ALA A 426 10.25 3.36 -10.28
C ALA A 426 8.77 3.56 -10.72
N ARG A 427 7.85 3.54 -9.75
CA ARG A 427 6.39 3.72 -9.98
C ARG A 427 5.93 5.17 -9.82
N SER A 428 6.79 6.04 -9.28
CA SER A 428 6.54 7.46 -9.21
C SER A 428 7.83 8.20 -9.46
N THR A 429 7.80 9.12 -10.42
CA THR A 429 8.98 9.85 -10.89
C THR A 429 9.46 10.94 -9.93
N SER A 430 8.61 11.40 -9.01
CA SER A 430 8.82 12.63 -8.22
C SER A 430 9.46 12.44 -6.83
N LEU A 431 9.70 11.22 -6.37
CA LEU A 431 10.07 10.92 -4.97
C LEU A 431 11.53 10.46 -4.80
N ASN A 432 12.33 10.56 -5.86
CA ASN A 432 13.66 9.96 -5.94
C ASN A 432 14.67 10.61 -4.96
N ASP A 433 14.52 11.89 -4.63
CA ASP A 433 15.34 12.58 -3.62
C ASP A 433 15.10 12.07 -2.20
N GLN A 434 13.89 11.57 -1.91
CA GLN A 434 13.53 11.08 -0.59
C GLN A 434 14.22 9.76 -0.24
N LEU A 435 14.63 8.98 -1.26
CA LEU A 435 15.30 7.69 -1.07
C LEU A 435 16.64 7.83 -0.33
N GLY A 436 17.37 8.93 -0.57
CA GLY A 436 18.59 9.27 0.18
C GLY A 436 18.36 9.95 1.54
N GLN A 437 17.10 10.13 1.96
CA GLN A 437 16.70 10.84 3.18
C GLN A 437 15.85 9.96 4.12
N VAL A 438 15.97 8.64 4.00
CA VAL A 438 15.23 7.66 4.80
C VAL A 438 15.95 7.45 6.13
N GLU A 439 15.33 7.93 7.21
CA GLU A 439 15.81 7.78 8.59
C GLU A 439 15.34 6.45 9.22
N TYR A 440 14.16 5.95 8.82
CA TYR A 440 13.54 4.74 9.37
C TYR A 440 13.05 3.82 8.25
N VAL A 441 13.51 2.57 8.26
CA VAL A 441 13.06 1.51 7.35
C VAL A 441 12.12 0.58 8.09
N PHE A 442 10.81 0.69 7.81
CA PHE A 442 9.82 -0.27 8.26
C PHE A 442 9.81 -1.45 7.29
N SER A 443 10.34 -2.60 7.72
CA SER A 443 10.34 -3.84 6.95
C SER A 443 9.28 -4.80 7.48
N ASP A 444 8.55 -5.45 6.56
CA ASP A 444 7.75 -6.63 6.90
C ASP A 444 8.70 -7.83 7.11
N LYS A 445 8.29 -8.79 7.93
CA LYS A 445 8.99 -10.06 8.11
C LYS A 445 8.69 -10.99 6.95
N THR A 446 7.43 -11.26 6.70
CA THR A 446 6.98 -12.32 5.79
C THR A 446 6.99 -11.82 4.35
N GLY A 447 7.52 -12.64 3.42
CA GLY A 447 7.64 -12.26 2.01
C GLY A 447 8.63 -11.12 1.69
N THR A 448 9.24 -10.48 2.71
CA THR A 448 10.28 -9.45 2.55
C THR A 448 11.62 -9.88 3.16
N LEU A 449 11.69 -10.11 4.48
CA LEU A 449 12.91 -10.60 5.13
C LEU A 449 13.09 -12.12 5.01
N THR A 450 11.99 -12.88 5.08
CA THR A 450 12.03 -14.34 4.98
C THR A 450 11.48 -14.82 3.64
N GLN A 451 12.24 -15.64 2.93
CA GLN A 451 11.68 -16.54 1.93
C GLN A 451 10.76 -17.54 2.66
N ASN A 452 9.53 -17.75 2.19
CA ASN A 452 8.52 -18.60 2.85
C ASN A 452 8.82 -20.11 2.66
N ILE A 453 10.03 -20.53 3.05
CA ILE A 453 10.60 -21.86 2.86
C ILE A 453 11.21 -22.31 4.19
N MET A 454 10.54 -23.24 4.88
CA MET A 454 11.03 -23.79 6.15
C MET A 454 11.98 -24.94 5.85
N THR A 455 13.27 -24.76 6.11
CA THR A 455 14.28 -25.82 5.99
C THR A 455 14.71 -26.32 7.36
N PHE A 456 14.55 -27.63 7.60
CA PHE A 456 15.12 -28.28 8.78
C PHE A 456 16.65 -28.32 8.64
N LYS A 457 17.37 -27.73 9.60
CA LYS A 457 18.84 -27.57 9.56
C LYS A 457 19.58 -28.48 10.51
N LYS A 458 19.13 -28.55 11.77
CA LYS A 458 19.80 -29.26 12.86
C LYS A 458 18.76 -29.83 13.83
N CYS A 459 19.11 -30.89 14.54
CA CYS A 459 18.39 -31.35 15.74
C CYS A 459 19.38 -31.82 16.80
N CYS A 460 18.92 -31.87 18.05
CA CYS A 460 19.65 -32.50 19.15
C CYS A 460 18.86 -33.74 19.59
N ILE A 461 19.51 -34.91 19.62
CA ILE A 461 18.92 -36.18 20.06
C ILE A 461 19.87 -36.78 21.09
N GLY A 462 19.40 -36.99 22.32
CA GLY A 462 20.22 -37.54 23.41
C GLY A 462 21.46 -36.69 23.76
N GLY A 463 21.42 -35.38 23.53
CA GLY A 463 22.58 -34.48 23.72
C GLY A 463 23.51 -34.38 22.50
N VAL A 464 23.36 -35.25 21.49
CA VAL A 464 24.16 -35.22 20.26
C VAL A 464 23.48 -34.30 19.23
N ILE A 465 24.24 -33.33 18.71
CA ILE A 465 23.76 -32.38 17.69
C ILE A 465 24.02 -32.94 16.29
N TYR A 466 22.93 -33.20 15.56
CA TYR A 466 22.94 -33.61 14.16
C TYR A 466 22.66 -32.41 13.25
N GLY A 467 23.30 -32.39 12.09
CA GLY A 467 23.28 -31.23 11.17
C GLY A 467 24.45 -30.28 11.44
N GLY A 468 25.54 -30.49 10.72
CA GLY A 468 26.68 -29.57 10.65
C GLY A 468 26.84 -29.03 9.24
N ASP A 469 27.23 -27.77 9.10
CA ASP A 469 27.82 -27.31 7.85
C ASP A 469 29.21 -27.97 7.74
N PRO A 470 29.64 -28.59 6.61
CA PRO A 470 30.89 -29.36 6.51
C PRO A 470 32.19 -28.59 6.78
N ARG A 471 32.10 -27.32 7.20
CA ARG A 471 33.19 -26.36 7.42
C ARG A 471 33.43 -26.02 8.89
N GLN A 472 32.63 -26.54 9.82
CA GLN A 472 32.90 -26.42 11.26
C GLN A 472 33.45 -27.76 11.79
N PRO A 473 34.69 -27.81 12.33
CA PRO A 473 35.12 -28.98 13.08
C PRO A 473 34.22 -29.15 14.32
N PRO A 474 33.99 -30.39 14.79
CA PRO A 474 33.18 -30.60 15.98
C PRO A 474 33.84 -29.93 17.19
N HIS A 475 33.16 -28.93 17.76
CA HIS A 475 33.50 -28.48 19.10
C HIS A 475 33.26 -29.65 20.05
N SER A 476 34.33 -30.15 20.66
CA SER A 476 34.28 -31.19 21.68
C SER A 476 33.46 -30.69 22.87
N LEU A 477 32.24 -31.23 23.01
CA LEU A 477 31.51 -31.15 24.27
C LEU A 477 32.31 -31.90 25.34
N PRO A 478 32.33 -31.42 26.61
CA PRO A 478 32.94 -32.18 27.70
C PRO A 478 32.21 -33.51 27.85
N GLN A 479 32.94 -34.63 27.82
CA GLN A 479 32.37 -35.92 28.18
C GLN A 479 32.09 -35.94 29.68
N PRO A 480 30.95 -36.46 30.14
CA PRO A 480 30.77 -36.80 31.55
C PRO A 480 31.66 -38.01 31.87
N ASP A 481 32.45 -37.91 32.93
CA ASP A 481 33.36 -38.98 33.35
C ASP A 481 32.60 -40.27 33.69
N LEU A 482 32.91 -41.35 32.98
CA LEU A 482 32.47 -42.71 33.25
C LEU A 482 33.70 -43.55 33.64
N PRO A 483 33.65 -44.33 34.73
CA PRO A 483 34.82 -45.05 35.24
C PRO A 483 35.29 -46.15 34.29
N GLU A 484 36.61 -46.29 34.16
CA GLU A 484 37.24 -47.26 33.25
C GLU A 484 36.93 -48.72 33.61
N LEU A 485 36.69 -49.55 32.58
CA LEU A 485 36.59 -51.01 32.71
C LEU A 485 37.93 -51.69 32.38
N PRO A 486 38.30 -52.78 33.06
CA PRO A 486 39.67 -53.32 33.04
C PRO A 486 40.09 -54.02 31.74
N ALA A 487 41.40 -54.08 31.54
CA ALA A 487 42.09 -54.21 30.25
C ALA A 487 42.08 -55.57 29.52
N TRP A 488 41.07 -56.43 29.72
CA TRP A 488 41.04 -57.78 29.12
C TRP A 488 40.40 -57.87 27.72
N SER A 489 39.87 -56.77 27.19
CA SER A 489 39.11 -56.74 25.92
C SER A 489 39.92 -56.38 24.66
N ARG A 490 41.25 -56.24 24.73
CA ARG A 490 42.09 -55.88 23.57
C ARG A 490 42.59 -57.13 22.82
N VAL A 491 41.91 -57.48 21.72
CA VAL A 491 42.42 -58.42 20.70
C VAL A 491 43.13 -57.63 19.59
N PRO A 492 44.39 -57.94 19.23
CA PRO A 492 45.09 -57.28 18.14
C PRO A 492 44.84 -57.98 16.79
N SER A 493 44.48 -57.22 15.76
CA SER A 493 44.42 -57.69 14.36
C SER A 493 45.43 -56.95 13.48
N ARG A 494 46.01 -57.68 12.53
CA ARG A 494 47.27 -57.36 11.84
C ARG A 494 47.14 -56.29 10.74
N ALA A 495 48.29 -55.69 10.41
CA ALA A 495 48.47 -54.86 9.22
C ALA A 495 48.42 -55.68 7.91
N ALA A 496 47.97 -55.04 6.83
CA ALA A 496 48.19 -55.43 5.45
C ALA A 496 48.26 -54.16 4.58
N GLU A 497 49.19 -54.13 3.62
CA GLU A 497 49.52 -52.98 2.76
C GLU A 497 48.86 -53.08 1.35
N PRO A 498 49.01 -52.09 0.44
CA PRO A 498 47.98 -51.75 -0.55
C PRO A 498 48.08 -52.48 -1.91
N GLY A 499 47.00 -52.43 -2.70
CA GLY A 499 47.00 -52.95 -4.08
C GLY A 499 45.88 -52.46 -5.00
N CYS A 500 46.29 -51.83 -6.11
CA CYS A 500 45.65 -51.71 -7.43
C CYS A 500 44.31 -50.97 -7.65
N ALA A 501 44.30 -50.19 -8.73
CA ALA A 501 43.15 -49.52 -9.34
C ALA A 501 42.59 -50.31 -10.55
N PRO A 502 41.48 -49.84 -11.16
CA PRO A 502 41.35 -49.93 -12.61
C PRO A 502 40.96 -48.61 -13.30
N LEU A 503 41.31 -48.51 -14.60
CA LEU A 503 41.03 -47.37 -15.48
C LEU A 503 39.59 -47.37 -16.06
N GLY A 504 39.06 -46.16 -16.27
CA GLY A 504 38.78 -45.72 -17.65
C GLY A 504 37.32 -45.51 -18.11
N ARG A 505 36.97 -44.25 -18.42
CA ARG A 505 36.67 -43.77 -19.79
C ARG A 505 36.63 -42.23 -19.86
N ARG A 506 36.51 -41.68 -21.07
CA ARG A 506 37.07 -40.37 -21.49
C ARG A 506 36.10 -39.65 -22.44
N VAL A 507 36.31 -38.34 -22.69
CA VAL A 507 35.72 -37.50 -23.78
C VAL A 507 34.27 -37.02 -23.48
N SER A 508 33.79 -35.78 -23.75
CA SER A 508 34.36 -34.59 -24.43
C SER A 508 33.81 -33.27 -23.83
N ALA A 509 34.56 -32.17 -23.94
CA ALA A 509 34.01 -30.81 -24.13
C ALA A 509 35.10 -29.83 -24.63
N SER A 510 35.01 -29.40 -25.90
CA SER A 510 35.63 -28.17 -26.40
C SER A 510 34.99 -26.95 -25.71
N GLY A 511 35.59 -25.75 -25.64
CA GLY A 511 36.88 -25.27 -26.16
C GLY A 511 36.76 -23.81 -26.62
N ALA A 512 37.77 -22.98 -26.30
CA ALA A 512 37.90 -21.57 -26.70
C ALA A 512 36.86 -20.58 -26.10
N LEU A 513 37.12 -19.27 -25.96
CA LEU A 513 38.33 -18.48 -26.26
C LEU A 513 38.41 -17.30 -25.27
N GLY A 514 39.57 -17.08 -24.66
CA GLY A 514 39.80 -15.92 -23.79
C GLY A 514 40.43 -14.75 -24.53
N VAL A 515 39.92 -13.54 -24.33
CA VAL A 515 40.61 -12.29 -24.67
C VAL A 515 40.69 -11.45 -23.40
N GLY A 516 41.92 -11.22 -22.92
CA GLY A 516 42.17 -10.40 -21.74
C GLY A 516 42.47 -8.95 -22.11
N LEU A 517 41.98 -8.01 -21.29
CA LEU A 517 42.49 -6.64 -21.24
C LEU A 517 42.73 -6.27 -19.77
N ARG A 518 43.89 -5.67 -19.51
CA ARG A 518 44.37 -5.35 -18.16
C ARG A 518 43.87 -3.98 -17.69
N GLY A 519 43.59 -3.89 -16.39
CA GLY A 519 44.16 -2.82 -15.56
C GLY A 519 43.30 -1.58 -15.28
N ALA A 520 42.70 -1.55 -14.08
CA ALA A 520 42.71 -0.39 -13.20
C ALA A 520 42.44 -0.90 -11.77
N GLY A 521 43.32 -0.62 -10.81
CA GLY A 521 43.20 -1.13 -9.45
C GLY A 521 42.59 -0.12 -8.48
N CYS A 522 41.72 -0.60 -7.59
CA CYS A 522 41.33 0.10 -6.36
C CYS A 522 41.50 -0.84 -5.16
N ARG A 523 42.20 -0.37 -4.12
CA ARG A 523 42.46 -1.14 -2.89
C ARG A 523 41.21 -1.18 -1.99
N PRO A 524 40.91 -2.30 -1.31
CA PRO A 524 40.04 -2.29 -0.14
C PRO A 524 40.79 -1.73 1.10
N PRO A 525 40.10 -1.06 2.04
CA PRO A 525 40.70 -0.57 3.28
C PRO A 525 40.93 -1.72 4.29
N ARG A 526 41.95 -1.57 5.14
CA ARG A 526 42.26 -2.50 6.23
C ARG A 526 41.20 -2.40 7.34
N ALA A 527 40.67 -3.54 7.78
CA ALA A 527 39.92 -3.62 9.03
C ALA A 527 40.89 -3.59 10.23
N THR A 528 40.70 -2.65 11.15
CA THR A 528 41.40 -2.58 12.43
C THR A 528 40.73 -3.50 13.45
N GLY A 529 41.51 -4.33 14.14
CA GLY A 529 41.00 -5.18 15.21
C GLY A 529 40.70 -4.41 16.50
N CYS A 530 39.79 -4.93 17.31
CA CYS A 530 39.60 -4.49 18.70
C CYS A 530 40.54 -5.28 19.65
N PRO A 531 41.05 -4.64 20.72
CA PRO A 531 41.82 -5.30 21.79
C PRO A 531 40.87 -6.02 22.79
N PRO A 532 41.41 -6.77 23.79
CA PRO A 532 40.72 -7.94 24.38
C PRO A 532 39.60 -7.60 25.37
#